data_AF-A0A660LED2-F1
#
_entry.id   AF-A0A660LED2-F1
#
_cell.length_a   1.000
_cell.length_b   1.000
_cell.length_c   1.000
_cell.angle_alpha   90.00
_cell.angle_beta   90.00
_cell.angle_gamma   90.00
#
_symmetry.space_group_name_H-M   'P 1'
#
loop_
_entity.id
_entity.type
_entity.pdbx_description
1 polymer ?
#
loop_
_entity_poly.entity_id
_entity_poly.type
_entity_poly.pdbx_seq_one_letter_code
_entity_poly.pdbx_strand_id
1 'polypeptide(L)'
;MDDRAFASREEWESWLEVNHASADGVWLVFPKKGTGLPTVDFVEAIEVALCFGWIDGQRKGLDETHYRQKFTPRRARSKWSQINVGRCEQLIADGRMRPAGHAEVEAAKADGRWDSAYAPASRIEVPEDLREALEAAGCAEAFAALKSQDRYSILFGLHDAKRPETRARRIAKAVDQLR
;
A
#
# COMPACT_ATOMS: atom_id res chain seq x y z
N MET A 1 -2.67 -18.99 -9.98
CA MET A 1 -3.24 -17.64 -9.72
C MET A 1 -3.30 -16.97 -11.07
N ASP A 2 -4.52 -16.74 -11.52
CA ASP A 2 -4.78 -16.54 -12.94
C ASP A 2 -4.95 -15.05 -13.25
N ASP A 3 -4.70 -14.69 -14.50
CA ASP A 3 -4.90 -13.36 -15.03
C ASP A 3 -6.39 -13.19 -15.41
N ARG A 4 -7.04 -12.12 -14.95
CA ARG A 4 -8.46 -11.81 -15.24
C ARG A 4 -8.64 -10.32 -15.51
N ALA A 5 -9.40 -9.98 -16.55
CA ALA A 5 -9.81 -8.61 -16.83
C ALA A 5 -11.25 -8.38 -16.36
N PHE A 6 -11.54 -7.18 -15.87
CA PHE A 6 -12.89 -6.72 -15.52
C PHE A 6 -13.14 -5.38 -16.20
N ALA A 7 -14.27 -5.26 -16.90
CA ALA A 7 -14.62 -4.08 -17.66
C ALA A 7 -15.18 -2.96 -16.78
N SER A 8 -15.65 -3.27 -15.56
CA SER A 8 -16.22 -2.29 -14.64
C SER A 8 -16.03 -2.67 -13.16
N ARG A 9 -16.37 -1.72 -12.28
CA ARG A 9 -16.44 -1.89 -10.83
C ARG A 9 -17.36 -3.06 -10.45
N GLU A 10 -18.52 -3.15 -11.08
CA GLU A 10 -19.57 -4.12 -10.79
C GLU A 10 -19.15 -5.55 -11.14
N GLU A 11 -18.42 -5.73 -12.24
CA GLU A 11 -17.87 -7.05 -12.61
C GLU A 11 -16.82 -7.51 -11.61
N TRP A 12 -15.95 -6.60 -11.16
CA TRP A 12 -14.95 -6.90 -10.14
C TRP A 12 -15.57 -7.23 -8.78
N GLU A 13 -16.57 -6.45 -8.37
CA GLU A 13 -17.32 -6.68 -7.13
C GLU A 13 -18.05 -8.03 -7.17
N SER A 14 -18.74 -8.34 -8.28
CA SER A 14 -19.44 -9.62 -8.47
C SER A 14 -18.49 -10.81 -8.37
N TRP A 15 -17.26 -10.67 -8.87
CA TRP A 15 -16.25 -11.72 -8.72
C TRP A 15 -15.84 -11.92 -7.27
N LEU A 16 -15.64 -10.84 -6.51
CA LEU A 16 -15.27 -10.93 -5.09
C LEU A 16 -16.42 -11.48 -4.23
N GLU A 17 -17.68 -11.13 -4.51
CA GLU A 17 -18.83 -11.71 -3.80
C GLU A 17 -18.78 -13.25 -3.81
N VAL A 18 -18.38 -13.85 -4.93
CA VAL A 18 -18.29 -15.31 -5.08
C VAL A 18 -16.97 -15.89 -4.57
N ASN A 19 -15.85 -15.19 -4.75
CA ASN A 19 -14.51 -15.79 -4.64
C ASN A 19 -13.68 -15.30 -3.43
N HIS A 20 -14.10 -14.25 -2.72
CA HIS A 20 -13.24 -13.60 -1.73
C HIS A 20 -12.77 -14.52 -0.59
N ALA A 21 -13.56 -15.53 -0.24
CA ALA A 21 -13.27 -16.45 0.86
C ALA A 21 -12.45 -17.69 0.45
N SER A 22 -12.45 -18.07 -0.82
CA SER A 22 -11.85 -19.32 -1.32
C SER A 22 -10.64 -19.10 -2.23
N ALA A 23 -10.53 -17.94 -2.87
CA ALA A 23 -9.41 -17.64 -3.76
C ALA A 23 -8.20 -17.08 -2.99
N ASP A 24 -7.02 -17.63 -3.26
CA ASP A 24 -5.74 -17.14 -2.70
C ASP A 24 -5.27 -15.79 -3.30
N GLY A 25 -5.97 -15.32 -4.33
CA GLY A 25 -5.69 -14.09 -5.05
C GLY A 25 -6.01 -14.18 -6.54
N VAL A 26 -5.86 -13.05 -7.22
CA VAL A 26 -6.04 -12.90 -8.66
C VAL A 26 -5.06 -11.86 -9.19
N TRP A 27 -4.65 -12.01 -10.45
CA TRP A 27 -3.99 -10.94 -11.19
C TRP A 27 -5.03 -10.20 -12.01
N LEU A 28 -5.42 -8.99 -11.58
CA LEU A 28 -6.25 -8.13 -12.42
C LEU A 28 -5.42 -7.59 -13.57
N VAL A 29 -5.90 -7.78 -14.80
CA VAL A 29 -5.32 -7.25 -16.02
C VAL A 29 -5.92 -5.88 -16.30
N PHE A 30 -5.05 -4.90 -16.46
CA PHE A 30 -5.40 -3.53 -16.80
C PHE A 30 -4.77 -3.15 -18.13
N PRO A 31 -5.53 -2.55 -19.05
CA PRO A 31 -4.94 -1.91 -20.21
C PRO A 31 -4.05 -0.73 -19.78
N LYS A 32 -2.97 -0.52 -20.53
CA LYS A 32 -2.13 0.67 -20.40
C LYS A 32 -2.91 1.89 -20.89
N LYS A 33 -2.51 3.07 -20.40
CA LYS A 33 -3.12 4.35 -20.76
C LYS A 33 -3.11 4.55 -22.28
N GLY A 34 -4.20 5.11 -22.81
CA GLY A 34 -4.32 5.49 -24.24
C GLY A 34 -4.78 4.38 -25.18
N THR A 35 -5.04 3.16 -24.69
CA THR A 35 -5.54 2.04 -25.52
C THR A 35 -7.04 2.13 -25.82
N GLY A 36 -7.81 2.86 -25.02
CA GLY A 36 -9.27 2.98 -25.16
C GLY A 36 -10.06 1.72 -24.76
N LEU A 37 -9.38 0.68 -24.25
CA LEU A 37 -10.02 -0.56 -23.81
C LEU A 37 -10.77 -0.34 -22.47
N PRO A 38 -11.98 -0.91 -22.32
CA PRO A 38 -12.74 -0.80 -21.07
C PRO A 38 -12.03 -1.55 -19.94
N THR A 39 -12.03 -0.96 -18.75
CA THR A 39 -11.45 -1.56 -17.54
C THR A 39 -12.03 -0.88 -16.30
N VAL A 40 -12.10 -1.62 -15.19
CA VAL A 40 -12.32 -1.03 -13.87
C VAL A 40 -11.27 0.04 -13.56
N ASP A 41 -11.67 1.17 -12.96
CA ASP A 41 -10.68 2.14 -12.50
C ASP A 41 -9.83 1.56 -11.36
N PHE A 42 -8.56 1.92 -11.33
CA PHE A 42 -7.62 1.34 -10.37
C PHE A 42 -7.98 1.68 -8.91
N VAL A 43 -8.47 2.89 -8.63
CA VAL A 43 -8.88 3.29 -7.29
C VAL A 43 -10.14 2.52 -6.89
N GLU A 44 -11.09 2.38 -7.81
CA GLU A 44 -12.31 1.58 -7.58
C GLU A 44 -11.98 0.12 -7.30
N ALA A 45 -11.02 -0.47 -8.03
CA ALA A 45 -10.58 -1.83 -7.81
C ALA A 45 -10.01 -2.02 -6.39
N ILE A 46 -9.28 -1.04 -5.86
CA ILE A 46 -8.79 -1.04 -4.48
C ILE A 46 -9.96 -0.90 -3.49
N GLU A 47 -10.87 0.04 -3.70
CA GLU A 47 -12.02 0.24 -2.81
C GLU A 47 -12.87 -1.02 -2.68
N VAL A 48 -13.22 -1.64 -3.81
CA VAL A 48 -13.95 -2.90 -3.83
C VAL A 48 -13.12 -3.97 -3.11
N ALA A 49 -11.82 -4.12 -3.39
CA ALA A 49 -11.00 -5.09 -2.66
C ALA A 49 -11.01 -4.88 -1.14
N LEU A 50 -10.93 -3.62 -0.67
CA LEU A 50 -11.01 -3.29 0.76
C LEU A 50 -12.35 -3.72 1.36
N CYS A 51 -13.47 -3.57 0.64
CA CYS A 51 -14.78 -4.03 1.10
C CYS A 51 -14.80 -5.52 1.48
N PHE A 52 -13.99 -6.35 0.83
CA PHE A 52 -13.90 -7.80 1.09
C PHE A 52 -12.69 -8.21 1.94
N GLY A 53 -11.94 -7.28 2.50
CA GLY A 53 -10.73 -7.59 3.28
C GLY A 53 -9.52 -7.97 2.41
N TRP A 54 -9.52 -7.56 1.14
CA TRP A 54 -8.44 -7.79 0.19
C TRP A 54 -7.53 -6.56 0.07
N ILE A 55 -6.37 -6.74 -0.55
CA ILE A 55 -5.39 -5.66 -0.82
C ILE A 55 -4.71 -5.90 -2.17
N ASP A 56 -4.33 -4.81 -2.83
CA ASP A 56 -3.41 -4.84 -3.96
C ASP A 56 -1.97 -5.15 -3.50
N GLY A 57 -1.14 -5.64 -4.42
CA GLY A 57 0.25 -5.94 -4.15
C GLY A 57 1.17 -5.64 -5.33
N GLN A 58 1.73 -6.69 -5.92
CA GLN A 58 2.71 -6.53 -6.99
C GLN A 58 2.05 -6.04 -8.28
N ARG A 59 2.71 -5.09 -8.94
CA ARG A 59 2.43 -4.70 -10.32
C ARG A 59 3.47 -5.34 -11.25
N LYS A 60 3.04 -5.88 -12.39
CA LYS A 60 3.94 -6.42 -13.44
C LYS A 60 3.46 -5.99 -14.81
N GLY A 61 4.39 -5.77 -15.75
CA GLY A 61 4.05 -5.73 -17.17
C GLY A 61 3.48 -7.08 -17.61
N LEU A 62 2.52 -7.05 -18.53
CA LEU A 62 1.96 -8.26 -19.14
C LEU A 62 2.40 -8.36 -20.60
N ASP A 63 2.11 -7.33 -21.39
CA ASP A 63 2.47 -7.24 -22.80
C ASP A 63 2.62 -5.77 -23.24
N GLU A 64 2.59 -5.49 -24.55
CA GLU A 64 2.69 -4.14 -25.11
C GLU A 64 1.57 -3.21 -24.68
N THR A 65 0.35 -3.72 -24.49
CA THR A 65 -0.86 -2.94 -24.23
C THR A 65 -1.43 -3.15 -22.83
N HIS A 66 -0.93 -4.10 -22.04
CA HIS A 66 -1.44 -4.42 -20.71
C HIS A 66 -0.37 -4.48 -19.63
N TYR A 67 -0.81 -4.25 -18.40
CA TYR A 67 -0.11 -4.63 -17.18
C TYR A 67 -1.07 -5.40 -16.28
N ARG A 68 -0.55 -6.05 -15.24
CA ARG A 68 -1.36 -6.72 -14.24
C ARG A 68 -1.01 -6.28 -12.83
N GLN A 69 -2.02 -6.24 -11.97
CA GLN A 69 -1.92 -5.93 -10.56
C GLN A 69 -2.41 -7.14 -9.76
N LYS A 70 -1.61 -7.60 -8.81
CA LYS A 70 -2.00 -8.68 -7.91
C LYS A 70 -2.97 -8.15 -6.86
N PHE A 71 -4.07 -8.85 -6.63
CA PHE A 71 -4.96 -8.67 -5.49
C PHE A 71 -5.05 -9.97 -4.70
N THR A 72 -4.99 -9.87 -3.38
CA THR A 72 -5.02 -11.03 -2.47
C THR A 72 -5.81 -10.71 -1.22
N PRO A 73 -6.40 -11.72 -0.55
CA PRO A 73 -6.85 -11.56 0.83
C PRO A 73 -5.74 -10.99 1.71
N ARG A 74 -6.07 -10.08 2.62
CA ARG A 74 -5.11 -9.64 3.64
C ARG A 74 -4.77 -10.83 4.54
N ARG A 75 -3.52 -10.85 5.01
CA ARG A 75 -3.01 -11.84 5.96
C ARG A 75 -2.80 -11.15 7.30
N ALA A 76 -2.68 -11.93 8.37
CA ALA A 76 -2.49 -11.43 9.73
C ALA A 76 -1.35 -10.39 9.91
N ARG A 77 -0.35 -10.37 9.00
CA ARG A 77 0.78 -9.42 9.03
C ARG A 77 0.77 -8.40 7.91
N SER A 78 -0.31 -8.30 7.15
CA SER A 78 -0.46 -7.30 6.08
C SER A 78 -0.47 -5.91 6.68
N LYS A 79 0.45 -5.06 6.20
CA LYS A 79 0.56 -3.67 6.65
C LYS A 79 -0.65 -2.85 6.20
N TRP A 80 -0.88 -1.76 6.92
CA TRP A 80 -1.86 -0.74 6.57
C TRP A 80 -1.17 0.56 6.21
N SER A 81 -1.71 1.25 5.21
CA SER A 81 -1.35 2.61 4.87
C SER A 81 -2.45 3.53 5.38
N GLN A 82 -2.10 4.76 5.76
CA GLN A 82 -3.10 5.76 6.15
C GLN A 82 -4.10 6.05 5.03
N ILE A 83 -3.70 5.88 3.77
CA ILE A 83 -4.61 5.97 2.62
C ILE A 83 -5.69 4.87 2.68
N ASN A 84 -5.31 3.62 2.92
CA ASN A 84 -6.27 2.53 2.98
C ASN A 84 -7.13 2.57 4.25
N VAL A 85 -6.57 3.04 5.37
CA VAL A 85 -7.33 3.37 6.58
C VAL A 85 -8.45 4.37 6.24
N GLY A 86 -8.11 5.53 5.66
CA GLY A 86 -9.10 6.55 5.31
C GLY A 86 -10.13 6.07 4.28
N ARG A 87 -9.72 5.25 3.30
CA ARG A 87 -10.67 4.60 2.36
C ARG A 87 -11.63 3.67 3.10
N CYS A 88 -11.13 2.82 3.99
CA CYS A 88 -11.98 1.94 4.78
C CYS A 88 -12.96 2.71 5.66
N GLU A 89 -12.53 3.80 6.30
CA GLU A 89 -13.40 4.68 7.09
C GLU A 89 -14.54 5.25 6.24
N GLN A 90 -14.23 5.76 5.05
CA GLN A 90 -15.25 6.28 4.13
C GLN A 90 -16.20 5.16 3.66
N LEU A 91 -15.67 4.00 3.27
CA LEU A 91 -16.47 2.86 2.81
C LEU A 91 -17.39 2.30 3.91
N ILE A 92 -16.97 2.39 5.17
CA ILE A 92 -17.81 2.05 6.33
C ILE A 92 -18.91 3.10 6.51
N ALA A 93 -18.57 4.39 6.45
CA ALA A 93 -19.54 5.48 6.56
C ALA A 93 -20.60 5.41 5.44
N ASP A 94 -20.20 5.00 4.23
CA ASP A 94 -21.07 4.84 3.07
C ASP A 94 -21.88 3.52 3.09
N GLY A 95 -21.68 2.65 4.09
CA GLY A 95 -22.36 1.35 4.17
C GLY A 95 -21.95 0.34 3.08
N ARG A 96 -20.80 0.56 2.43
CA ARG A 96 -20.30 -0.29 1.33
C ARG A 96 -19.46 -1.46 1.79
N MET A 97 -18.89 -1.38 2.99
CA MET A 97 -18.03 -2.43 3.57
C MET A 97 -18.80 -3.75 3.74
N ARG A 98 -18.19 -4.89 3.38
CA ARG A 98 -18.79 -6.23 3.58
C ARG A 98 -18.30 -6.84 4.89
N PRO A 99 -18.94 -7.91 5.41
CA PRO A 99 -18.52 -8.55 6.66
C PRO A 99 -17.04 -8.94 6.70
N ALA A 100 -16.48 -9.43 5.59
CA ALA A 100 -15.07 -9.79 5.50
C ALA A 100 -14.12 -8.57 5.62
N GLY A 101 -14.49 -7.44 5.00
CA GLY A 101 -13.74 -6.18 5.15
C GLY A 101 -13.79 -5.65 6.59
N HIS A 102 -14.97 -5.67 7.22
CA HIS A 102 -15.10 -5.32 8.64
C HIS A 102 -14.23 -6.21 9.54
N ALA A 103 -14.24 -7.52 9.33
CA ALA A 103 -13.44 -8.45 10.13
C ALA A 103 -11.94 -8.13 10.06
N GLU A 104 -11.41 -7.79 8.89
CA GLU A 104 -10.00 -7.44 8.73
C GLU A 104 -9.67 -6.05 9.32
N VAL A 105 -10.59 -5.08 9.25
CA VAL A 105 -10.45 -3.78 9.94
C VAL A 105 -10.37 -3.99 11.45
N GLU A 106 -11.28 -4.77 12.03
CA GLU A 106 -11.30 -5.03 13.47
C GLU A 106 -10.08 -5.84 13.92
N ALA A 107 -9.63 -6.82 13.13
CA ALA A 107 -8.38 -7.53 13.41
C ALA A 107 -7.16 -6.59 13.42
N ALA A 108 -7.09 -5.66 12.48
CA ALA A 108 -6.00 -4.69 12.40
C ALA A 108 -6.02 -3.66 13.54
N LYS A 109 -7.20 -3.29 14.04
CA LYS A 109 -7.32 -2.47 15.25
C LYS A 109 -6.86 -3.24 16.49
N ALA A 110 -7.31 -4.48 16.63
CA ALA A 110 -6.99 -5.32 17.79
C ALA A 110 -5.49 -5.61 17.95
N ASP A 111 -4.76 -5.73 16.84
CA ASP A 111 -3.30 -6.00 16.85
C ASP A 111 -2.42 -4.76 16.61
N GLY A 112 -3.01 -3.56 16.54
CA GLY A 112 -2.32 -2.29 16.42
C GLY A 112 -1.76 -1.98 15.02
N ARG A 113 -2.01 -2.81 14.01
CA ARG A 113 -1.62 -2.50 12.60
C ARG A 113 -2.37 -1.30 12.05
N TRP A 114 -3.60 -1.06 12.51
CA TRP A 114 -4.42 0.08 12.11
C TRP A 114 -3.78 1.41 12.56
N ASP A 115 -3.44 1.52 13.84
CA ASP A 115 -2.83 2.73 14.41
C ASP A 115 -1.39 2.95 13.93
N SER A 116 -0.68 1.86 13.61
CA SER A 116 0.67 1.90 13.04
C SER A 116 0.70 2.02 11.51
N ALA A 117 -0.41 2.45 10.90
CA ALA A 117 -0.47 2.63 9.46
C ALA A 117 0.52 3.70 8.97
N TYR A 118 1.28 3.37 7.93
CA TYR A 118 2.32 4.27 7.43
C TYR A 118 1.73 5.44 6.64
N ALA A 119 2.35 6.61 6.81
CA ALA A 119 1.99 7.82 6.08
C ALA A 119 2.38 7.73 4.59
N PRO A 120 1.60 8.34 3.69
CA PRO A 120 2.00 8.47 2.29
C PRO A 120 3.20 9.41 2.14
N ALA A 121 3.91 9.31 1.01
CA ALA A 121 5.09 10.13 0.75
C ALA A 121 4.88 11.65 0.86
N SER A 122 3.65 12.12 0.60
CA SER A 122 3.29 13.54 0.72
C SER A 122 3.11 14.04 2.15
N ARG A 123 2.97 13.13 3.13
CA ARG A 123 2.71 13.47 4.54
C ARG A 123 3.69 12.81 5.51
N ILE A 124 4.66 12.04 5.01
CA ILE A 124 5.65 11.39 5.88
C ILE A 124 6.58 12.46 6.46
N GLU A 125 6.78 12.41 7.76
CA GLU A 125 7.65 13.32 8.49
C GLU A 125 9.05 12.72 8.65
N VAL A 126 10.05 13.58 8.83
CA VAL A 126 11.43 13.18 9.13
C VAL A 126 11.51 12.94 10.65
N PRO A 127 11.76 11.70 11.11
CA PRO A 127 11.89 11.43 12.54
C PRO A 127 13.08 12.17 13.15
N GLU A 128 12.95 12.51 14.43
CA GLU A 128 13.95 13.24 15.21
C GLU A 128 15.36 12.66 15.09
N ASP A 129 15.49 11.36 15.34
CA ASP A 129 16.77 10.66 15.34
C ASP A 129 17.44 10.59 13.96
N LEU A 130 16.68 10.57 12.87
CA LEU A 130 17.24 10.74 11.53
C LEU A 130 17.72 12.18 11.34
N ARG A 131 16.95 13.18 11.81
CA ARG A 131 17.33 14.58 11.70
C ARG A 131 18.64 14.86 12.44
N GLU A 132 18.73 14.44 13.70
CA GLU A 132 19.93 14.58 14.53
C GLU A 132 21.15 13.91 13.86
N ALA A 133 20.98 12.70 13.31
CA ALA A 133 22.07 11.98 12.64
C ALA A 133 22.52 12.66 11.33
N LEU A 134 21.59 13.23 10.56
CA LEU A 134 21.90 14.00 9.35
C LEU A 134 22.64 15.29 9.69
N GLU A 135 22.20 16.01 10.73
CA GLU A 135 22.85 17.23 11.21
C GLU A 135 24.28 16.96 11.70
N ALA A 136 24.45 15.94 12.56
CA ALA A 136 25.77 15.54 13.06
C ALA A 136 26.75 15.12 11.95
N ALA A 137 26.23 14.64 10.82
CA ALA A 137 27.03 14.23 9.67
C ALA A 137 27.15 15.30 8.57
N GLY A 138 26.53 16.48 8.73
CA GLY A 138 26.50 17.52 7.70
C GLY A 138 25.73 17.15 6.43
N CYS A 139 24.83 16.17 6.50
CA CYS A 139 24.11 15.60 5.35
C CYS A 139 22.66 16.11 5.21
N ALA A 140 22.23 17.07 6.03
CA ALA A 140 20.84 17.55 6.04
C ALA A 140 20.40 18.15 4.69
N GLU A 141 21.26 18.96 4.05
CA GLU A 141 20.97 19.55 2.73
C GLU A 141 20.94 18.49 1.62
N ALA A 142 21.88 17.55 1.64
CA ALA A 142 21.93 16.43 0.69
C ALA A 142 20.66 15.57 0.77
N PHE A 143 20.19 15.29 1.99
CA PHE A 143 18.93 14.59 2.22
C PHE A 143 17.72 15.39 1.69
N ALA A 144 17.68 16.70 1.94
CA ALA A 144 16.59 17.55 1.48
C ALA A 144 16.53 17.67 -0.05
N ALA A 145 17.68 17.61 -0.72
CA ALA A 145 17.82 17.64 -2.18
C ALA A 145 17.44 16.32 -2.89
N LEU A 146 17.23 15.22 -2.14
CA LEU A 146 16.79 13.95 -2.72
C LEU A 146 15.46 14.10 -3.45
N LYS A 147 15.28 13.26 -4.49
CA LYS A 147 13.96 13.08 -5.09
C LYS A 147 12.99 12.52 -4.04
N SER A 148 11.73 12.90 -4.15
CA SER A 148 10.68 12.51 -3.19
C SER A 148 10.59 10.99 -2.98
N GLN A 149 10.82 10.19 -4.02
CA GLN A 149 10.81 8.73 -3.95
C GLN A 149 11.97 8.15 -3.15
N ASP A 150 13.17 8.71 -3.30
CA ASP A 150 14.37 8.24 -2.58
C ASP A 150 14.27 8.63 -1.11
N ARG A 151 13.83 9.87 -0.84
CA ARG A 151 13.54 10.35 0.51
C ARG A 151 12.48 9.49 1.20
N TYR A 152 11.39 9.17 0.49
CA TYR A 152 10.34 8.31 1.02
C TYR A 152 10.83 6.90 1.33
N SER A 153 11.71 6.34 0.50
CA SER A 153 12.26 5.00 0.70
C SER A 153 13.06 4.90 2.00
N ILE A 154 13.83 5.94 2.36
CA ILE A 154 14.54 6.04 3.64
C ILE A 154 13.54 6.12 4.79
N LEU A 155 12.60 7.07 4.73
CA LEU A 155 11.63 7.32 5.81
C LEU A 155 10.71 6.13 6.06
N PHE A 156 10.20 5.50 5.01
CA PHE A 156 9.42 4.27 5.09
C PHE A 156 10.23 3.11 5.69
N GLY A 157 11.50 2.99 5.30
CA GLY A 157 12.42 2.05 5.91
C GLY A 157 12.59 2.26 7.42
N LEU A 158 12.57 3.50 7.91
CA LEU A 158 12.65 3.77 9.35
C LEU A 158 11.34 3.48 10.07
N HIS A 159 10.19 3.77 9.46
CA HIS A 159 8.87 3.46 10.02
C HIS A 159 8.72 1.97 10.39
N ASP A 160 9.26 1.08 9.56
CA ASP A 160 9.23 -0.37 9.77
C ASP A 160 10.27 -0.88 10.79
N ALA A 161 11.25 -0.06 11.17
CA ALA A 161 12.38 -0.48 11.99
C ALA A 161 12.02 -0.46 13.48
N LYS A 162 11.22 -1.43 13.94
CA LYS A 162 10.74 -1.49 15.33
C LYS A 162 11.81 -1.81 16.37
N ARG A 163 12.90 -2.49 15.98
CA ARG A 163 14.03 -2.81 16.87
C ARG A 163 15.05 -1.65 16.87
N PRO A 164 15.49 -1.15 18.04
CA PRO A 164 16.44 -0.03 18.13
C PRO A 164 17.71 -0.25 17.30
N GLU A 165 18.28 -1.47 17.31
CA GLU A 165 19.52 -1.78 16.58
C GLU A 165 19.29 -1.75 15.06
N THR A 166 18.11 -2.20 14.62
CA THR A 166 17.74 -2.14 13.20
C THR A 166 17.52 -0.71 12.74
N ARG A 167 16.93 0.13 13.61
CA ARG A 167 16.70 1.55 13.35
C ARG A 167 18.01 2.31 13.25
N ALA A 168 18.90 2.17 14.24
CA ALA A 168 20.23 2.77 14.23
C ALA A 168 21.05 2.37 12.99
N ARG A 169 21.04 1.09 12.61
CA ARG A 169 21.72 0.60 11.39
C ARG A 169 21.15 1.24 10.12
N ARG A 170 19.82 1.41 10.02
CA ARG A 170 19.18 2.04 8.86
C ARG A 170 19.51 3.53 8.77
N ILE A 171 19.57 4.24 9.90
CA ILE A 171 19.98 5.64 9.97
C ILE A 171 21.45 5.78 9.53
N ALA A 172 22.36 4.98 10.11
CA ALA A 172 23.76 5.00 9.74
C ALA A 172 23.98 4.75 8.24
N LYS A 173 23.25 3.78 7.68
CA LYS A 173 23.27 3.51 6.23
C LYS A 173 22.76 4.69 5.42
N ALA A 174 21.66 5.32 5.83
CA ALA A 174 21.11 6.47 5.11
C ALA A 174 22.11 7.65 5.09
N VAL A 175 22.78 7.92 6.22
CA VAL A 175 23.82 8.94 6.32
C VAL A 175 25.02 8.60 5.43
N ASP A 176 25.49 7.34 5.45
CA ASP A 176 26.62 6.89 4.63
C ASP A 176 26.36 7.05 3.12
N GLN A 177 25.13 6.83 2.68
CA GLN A 177 24.73 7.00 1.28
C GLN A 177 24.63 8.47 0.81
N LEU A 178 24.67 9.43 1.75
CA LEU A 178 24.51 10.86 1.47
C LEU A 178 25.83 11.64 1.54
N ARG A 179 26.90 11.01 2.03
CA ARG A 179 28.26 11.55 2.04
C ARG A 179 28.89 11.44 0.65
#